data_AF-A0A382V339-F1
#
_entry.id   AF-A0A382V339-F1
#
_cell.length_a   1.000
_cell.length_b   1.000
_cell.length_c   1.000
_cell.angle_alpha   90.00
_cell.angle_beta   90.00
_cell.angle_gamma   90.00
#
_symmetry.space_group_name_H-M   'P 1'
#
loop_
_entity.id
_entity.type
_entity.pdbx_description
1 polymer ?
#
loop_
_entity_poly.entity_id
_entity_poly.type
_entity_poly.pdbx_seq_one_letter_code
_entity_poly.pdbx_strand_id
1 'polypeptide(L)'
;DEVLTVAEGADPVFGVVQAVVVAAKALDSLAAAKKALDMLARAPDEVRERVSELYSEVVTALQEIAESGSRPRVDDWNDYFQILKEKPNWPNAVGIAERGVSEWPLAPFISDAECVDSLCSHILNDQASTVFVRTIPFLVQWLSRVPGSDRVAVIPIEEALVTHLSLRDMTNGGLELVGQLAVGLVSFGLQEDQFEKLVENLDYRWSVSKASETVGWATDLIEAMTDYPCPYEAQVITFESDLFRSMNDFFHRLEKSVKRHVVSLAEELGFGELLPREQATEEAEPQD
;
A
#
# COMPACT_ATOMS: atom_id res chain seq x y z
N ASP A 1 -20.40 -7.44 -22.15
CA ASP A 1 -19.82 -6.49 -23.11
C ASP A 1 -20.50 -6.60 -24.48
N GLU A 2 -20.57 -7.80 -25.08
CA GLU A 2 -21.21 -8.02 -26.40
C GLU A 2 -22.63 -7.44 -26.55
N VAL A 3 -23.47 -7.52 -25.50
CA VAL A 3 -24.83 -6.94 -25.50
C VAL A 3 -24.80 -5.41 -25.65
N LEU A 4 -23.83 -4.73 -25.04
CA LEU A 4 -23.68 -3.28 -25.14
C LEU A 4 -23.15 -2.88 -26.53
N THR A 5 -22.24 -3.67 -27.10
CA THR A 5 -21.67 -3.44 -28.44
C THR A 5 -22.72 -3.62 -29.54
N VAL A 6 -23.56 -4.65 -29.44
CA VAL A 6 -24.63 -4.90 -30.41
C VAL A 6 -25.72 -3.83 -30.34
N ALA A 7 -25.97 -3.26 -29.16
CA ALA A 7 -27.00 -2.24 -28.97
C ALA A 7 -26.63 -0.86 -29.54
N GLU A 8 -25.34 -0.54 -29.75
CA GLU A 8 -24.90 0.79 -30.21
C GLU A 8 -25.51 1.23 -31.55
N GLY A 9 -25.86 0.28 -32.42
CA GLY A 9 -26.51 0.53 -33.72
C GLY A 9 -28.00 0.18 -33.78
N ALA A 10 -28.62 -0.19 -32.67
CA ALA A 10 -30.01 -0.64 -32.63
C ALA A 10 -30.97 0.51 -32.27
N ASP A 11 -32.20 0.44 -32.79
CA ASP A 11 -33.26 1.36 -32.40
C ASP A 11 -33.57 1.21 -30.89
N PRO A 12 -33.75 2.32 -30.15
CA PRO A 12 -33.93 2.30 -28.70
C PRO A 12 -35.37 1.92 -28.32
N VAL A 13 -35.80 0.74 -28.76
CA VAL A 13 -37.06 0.11 -28.38
C VAL A 13 -36.93 -0.52 -26.98
N PHE A 14 -38.06 -0.70 -26.29
CA PHE A 14 -38.11 -1.13 -24.90
C PHE A 14 -37.20 -2.32 -24.56
N GLY A 15 -37.23 -3.40 -25.36
CA GLY A 15 -36.42 -4.59 -25.09
C GLY A 15 -34.91 -4.35 -25.21
N VAL A 16 -34.48 -3.46 -26.10
CA VAL A 16 -33.05 -3.10 -26.28
C VAL A 16 -32.59 -2.25 -25.09
N VAL A 17 -33.35 -1.21 -24.74
CA VAL A 17 -33.03 -0.32 -23.61
C VAL A 17 -32.99 -1.12 -22.30
N GLN A 18 -33.97 -2.01 -22.10
CA GLN A 18 -34.02 -2.91 -20.93
C GLN A 18 -32.78 -3.82 -20.86
N ALA A 19 -32.42 -4.49 -21.96
CA ALA A 19 -31.26 -5.38 -21.99
C ALA A 19 -29.96 -4.62 -21.70
N VAL A 20 -29.82 -3.40 -22.22
CA VAL A 20 -28.66 -2.54 -22.00
C VAL A 20 -28.56 -2.06 -20.55
N VAL A 21 -29.67 -1.65 -19.94
CA VAL A 21 -29.70 -1.22 -18.53
C VAL A 21 -29.34 -2.37 -17.59
N VAL A 22 -29.89 -3.57 -17.82
CA VAL A 22 -29.58 -4.76 -17.01
C VAL A 22 -28.13 -5.21 -17.22
N ALA A 23 -27.66 -5.24 -18.48
CA ALA A 23 -26.27 -5.61 -18.77
C ALA A 23 -25.27 -4.62 -18.18
N ALA A 24 -25.57 -3.32 -18.23
CA ALA A 24 -24.72 -2.30 -17.63
C ALA A 24 -24.64 -2.43 -16.12
N LYS A 25 -25.75 -2.78 -15.45
CA LYS A 25 -25.72 -3.02 -14.01
C LYS A 25 -24.93 -4.27 -13.64
N ALA A 26 -25.02 -5.33 -14.44
CA ALA A 26 -24.22 -6.53 -14.23
C ALA A 26 -22.72 -6.30 -14.43
N LEU A 27 -22.34 -5.35 -15.30
CA LEU A 27 -20.95 -4.98 -15.57
C LEU A 27 -20.39 -3.96 -14.57
N ASP A 28 -21.25 -3.23 -13.87
CA ASP A 28 -20.92 -2.28 -12.80
C ASP A 28 -19.75 -1.33 -13.13
N SER A 29 -19.66 -0.90 -14.39
CA SER A 29 -18.57 -0.04 -14.89
C SER A 29 -19.07 1.31 -15.39
N LEU A 30 -18.24 2.34 -15.28
CA LEU A 30 -18.59 3.69 -15.72
C LEU A 30 -18.93 3.77 -17.21
N ALA A 31 -18.18 3.07 -18.05
CA ALA A 31 -18.42 3.05 -19.49
C ALA A 31 -19.77 2.41 -19.83
N ALA A 32 -20.11 1.31 -19.16
CA ALA A 32 -21.39 0.63 -19.33
C ALA A 32 -22.56 1.49 -18.83
N ALA A 33 -22.41 2.14 -17.67
CA ALA A 33 -23.42 3.03 -17.10
C ALA A 33 -23.70 4.23 -18.02
N LYS A 34 -22.65 4.89 -18.55
CA LYS A 34 -22.80 6.00 -19.50
C LYS A 34 -23.52 5.57 -20.78
N LYS A 35 -23.15 4.42 -21.36
CA LYS A 35 -23.81 3.90 -22.57
C LYS A 35 -25.29 3.59 -22.32
N ALA A 36 -25.62 2.99 -21.18
CA ALA A 36 -26.99 2.68 -20.84
C ALA A 36 -27.86 3.92 -20.60
N LEU A 37 -27.33 4.92 -19.89
CA LEU A 37 -28.06 6.18 -19.66
C LEU A 37 -28.22 6.99 -20.94
N ASP A 38 -27.22 7.01 -21.82
CA ASP A 38 -27.31 7.70 -23.12
C ASP A 38 -28.33 7.03 -24.05
N MET A 39 -28.39 5.69 -24.06
CA MET A 39 -29.41 4.97 -24.80
C MET A 39 -30.83 5.21 -24.25
N LEU A 40 -30.97 5.27 -22.92
CA LEU A 40 -32.24 5.61 -22.26
C LEU A 40 -32.67 7.06 -22.58
N ALA A 41 -31.72 8.00 -22.67
CA ALA A 41 -31.98 9.38 -23.04
C ALA A 41 -32.45 9.52 -24.50
N ARG A 42 -31.88 8.70 -25.41
CA ARG A 42 -32.26 8.65 -26.84
C ARG A 42 -33.56 7.89 -27.13
N ALA A 43 -34.09 7.15 -26.16
CA ALA A 43 -35.33 6.39 -26.31
C ALA A 43 -36.57 7.31 -26.39
N PRO A 44 -37.66 6.87 -27.05
CA PRO A 44 -38.95 7.56 -27.02
C PRO A 44 -39.46 7.74 -25.59
N ASP A 45 -40.24 8.80 -25.32
CA ASP A 45 -40.72 9.13 -23.97
C ASP A 45 -41.48 7.97 -23.31
N GLU A 46 -42.33 7.27 -24.06
CA GLU A 46 -43.06 6.09 -23.59
C GLU A 46 -42.13 4.95 -23.12
N VAL A 47 -41.00 4.76 -23.79
CA VAL A 47 -40.00 3.75 -23.42
C VAL A 47 -39.20 4.21 -22.20
N ARG A 48 -38.84 5.49 -22.16
CA ARG A 48 -38.07 6.08 -21.06
C ARG A 48 -38.84 6.05 -19.75
N GLU A 49 -40.11 6.46 -19.77
CA GLU A 49 -41.00 6.42 -18.59
C GLU A 49 -41.18 4.99 -18.11
N ARG A 50 -41.50 4.06 -19.04
CA ARG A 50 -41.71 2.66 -18.69
C ARG A 50 -40.47 1.97 -18.12
N VAL A 51 -39.28 2.25 -18.65
CA VAL A 51 -38.02 1.73 -18.09
C VAL A 51 -37.70 2.38 -16.74
N SER A 52 -37.94 3.69 -16.60
CA SER A 52 -37.68 4.40 -15.34
C SER A 52 -38.62 3.97 -14.21
N GLU A 53 -39.85 3.56 -14.52
CA GLU A 53 -40.79 2.99 -13.55
C GLU A 53 -40.41 1.55 -13.15
N LEU A 54 -40.17 0.67 -14.14
CA LEU A 54 -39.94 -0.75 -13.89
C LEU A 54 -38.54 -1.08 -13.37
N TYR A 55 -37.55 -0.24 -13.70
CA TYR A 55 -36.14 -0.44 -13.38
C TYR A 55 -35.56 0.75 -12.62
N SER A 56 -36.38 1.47 -11.85
CA SER A 56 -35.99 2.68 -11.11
C SER A 56 -34.71 2.48 -10.30
N GLU A 57 -34.62 1.41 -9.52
CA GLU A 57 -33.44 1.09 -8.70
C GLU A 57 -32.18 0.88 -9.53
N VAL A 58 -32.32 0.24 -10.69
CA VAL A 58 -31.19 -0.02 -11.60
C VAL A 58 -30.75 1.27 -12.28
N VAL A 59 -31.70 2.09 -12.72
CA VAL A 59 -31.41 3.40 -13.34
C VAL A 59 -30.75 4.34 -12.33
N THR A 60 -31.23 4.39 -11.08
CA THR A 60 -30.61 5.17 -10.00
C THR A 60 -29.19 4.68 -9.71
N ALA A 61 -28.96 3.37 -9.60
CA ALA A 61 -27.60 2.84 -9.41
C ALA A 61 -26.66 3.18 -10.57
N LEU A 62 -27.14 3.17 -11.81
CA LEU A 62 -26.36 3.58 -12.98
C LEU A 62 -26.11 5.09 -12.99
N GLN A 63 -27.08 5.91 -12.57
CA GLN A 63 -26.91 7.36 -12.38
C GLN A 63 -25.87 7.66 -11.31
N GLU A 64 -25.89 6.97 -10.18
CA GLU A 64 -24.86 7.09 -9.14
C GLU A 64 -23.47 6.74 -9.67
N ILE A 65 -23.35 5.67 -10.46
CA ILE A 65 -22.09 5.31 -11.15
C ILE A 65 -21.69 6.41 -12.14
N ALA A 66 -22.61 6.94 -12.94
CA ALA A 66 -22.31 7.97 -13.94
C ALA A 66 -21.96 9.34 -13.33
N GLU A 67 -22.64 9.74 -12.26
CA GLU A 67 -22.38 10.94 -11.47
C GLU A 67 -21.07 10.81 -10.69
N SER A 68 -20.72 9.60 -10.24
CA SER A 68 -19.37 9.29 -9.78
C SER A 68 -18.32 9.49 -10.89
N GLY A 69 -18.71 9.52 -12.16
CA GLY A 69 -17.88 9.83 -13.32
C GLY A 69 -17.74 11.32 -13.69
N SER A 70 -18.37 12.24 -12.95
CA SER A 70 -18.02 13.69 -12.97
C SER A 70 -16.82 14.02 -12.10
N ARG A 71 -16.20 13.01 -11.51
CA ARG A 71 -14.92 13.11 -10.80
C ARG A 71 -13.80 13.41 -11.81
N PRO A 72 -12.73 14.10 -11.40
CA PRO A 72 -11.54 14.23 -12.24
C PRO A 72 -11.13 12.82 -12.69
N ARG A 73 -10.86 12.67 -13.98
CA ARG A 73 -10.40 11.42 -14.56
C ARG A 73 -9.03 11.12 -13.95
N VAL A 74 -8.95 10.06 -13.16
CA VAL A 74 -7.72 9.61 -12.52
C VAL A 74 -7.39 8.28 -13.13
N ASP A 75 -6.47 8.28 -14.08
CA ASP A 75 -6.10 7.08 -14.82
C ASP A 75 -4.90 6.36 -14.18
N ASP A 76 -4.14 7.04 -13.31
CA ASP A 76 -3.00 6.49 -12.57
C ASP A 76 -2.68 7.20 -11.24
N TRP A 77 -1.61 6.76 -10.57
CA TRP A 77 -1.13 7.32 -9.31
C TRP A 77 -0.58 8.75 -9.42
N ASN A 78 0.00 9.14 -10.56
CA ASN A 78 0.49 10.51 -10.76
C ASN A 78 -0.68 11.48 -10.84
N ASP A 79 -1.72 11.15 -11.62
CA ASP A 79 -2.97 11.91 -11.66
C ASP A 79 -3.56 12.05 -10.25
N TYR A 80 -3.59 10.94 -9.50
CA TYR A 80 -4.15 10.90 -8.14
C TYR A 80 -3.43 11.87 -7.21
N PHE A 81 -2.09 11.77 -7.12
CA PHE A 81 -1.31 12.62 -6.22
C PHE A 81 -1.26 14.06 -6.67
N GLN A 82 -1.29 14.34 -7.98
CA GLN A 82 -1.41 15.70 -8.49
C GLN A 82 -2.73 16.35 -8.05
N ILE A 83 -3.85 15.64 -8.18
CA ILE A 83 -5.16 16.13 -7.71
C ILE A 83 -5.17 16.29 -6.19
N LEU A 84 -4.59 15.35 -5.44
CA LEU A 84 -4.51 15.43 -3.98
C LEU A 84 -3.72 16.66 -3.52
N LYS A 85 -2.62 16.98 -4.22
CA LYS A 85 -1.81 18.18 -3.97
C LYS A 85 -2.62 19.47 -4.20
N GLU A 86 -3.41 19.52 -5.26
CA GLU A 86 -4.28 20.66 -5.57
C GLU A 86 -5.48 20.76 -4.63
N LYS A 87 -5.96 19.62 -4.12
CA LYS A 87 -7.15 19.50 -3.27
C LYS A 87 -6.86 18.61 -2.06
N PRO A 88 -6.19 19.11 -1.00
CA PRO A 88 -5.84 18.30 0.18
C PRO A 88 -7.04 17.67 0.90
N ASN A 89 -8.22 18.28 0.80
CA ASN A 89 -9.47 17.78 1.40
C ASN A 89 -10.37 17.09 0.36
N TRP A 90 -9.78 16.47 -0.67
CA TRP A 90 -10.54 15.86 -1.75
C TRP A 90 -11.51 14.79 -1.24
N PRO A 91 -12.84 15.00 -1.38
CA PRO A 91 -13.83 14.04 -0.92
C PRO A 91 -13.68 12.71 -1.66
N ASN A 92 -13.73 11.60 -0.93
CA ASN A 92 -13.60 10.23 -1.45
C ASN A 92 -12.21 9.86 -2.01
N ALA A 93 -11.15 10.66 -1.77
CA ALA A 93 -9.79 10.35 -2.22
C ALA A 93 -9.36 8.90 -1.88
N VAL A 94 -9.53 8.50 -0.62
CA VAL A 94 -9.21 7.14 -0.15
C VAL A 94 -9.97 6.07 -0.94
N GLY A 95 -11.27 6.25 -1.19
CA GLY A 95 -12.06 5.29 -1.97
C GLY A 95 -11.76 5.32 -3.47
N ILE A 96 -11.06 6.34 -3.97
CA ILE A 96 -10.54 6.37 -5.34
C ILE A 96 -9.22 5.60 -5.41
N ALA A 97 -8.32 5.82 -4.45
CA ALA A 97 -7.09 5.04 -4.34
C ALA A 97 -7.35 3.54 -4.17
N GLU A 98 -8.33 3.17 -3.35
CA GLU A 98 -8.74 1.77 -3.17
C GLU A 98 -9.18 1.11 -4.48
N ARG A 99 -9.98 1.79 -5.30
CA ARG A 99 -10.35 1.30 -6.64
C ARG A 99 -9.14 1.26 -7.58
N GLY A 100 -8.26 2.25 -7.49
CA GLY A 100 -7.02 2.34 -8.26
C GLY A 100 -6.13 1.10 -8.11
N VAL A 101 -6.18 0.43 -6.94
CA VAL A 101 -5.45 -0.83 -6.71
C VAL A 101 -5.75 -1.88 -7.76
N SER A 102 -7.01 -2.02 -8.19
CA SER A 102 -7.41 -3.00 -9.21
C SER A 102 -7.54 -2.40 -10.61
N GLU A 103 -7.94 -1.13 -10.69
CA GLU A 103 -8.33 -0.49 -11.96
C GLU A 103 -7.15 0.13 -12.71
N TRP A 104 -6.14 0.65 -12.00
CA TRP A 104 -5.01 1.32 -12.66
C TRP A 104 -3.99 0.32 -13.19
N PRO A 105 -3.56 0.50 -14.46
CA PRO A 105 -2.67 -0.45 -15.10
C PRO A 105 -1.23 -0.31 -14.59
N LEU A 106 -0.54 -1.45 -14.43
CA LEU A 106 0.90 -1.45 -14.14
C LEU A 106 1.71 -1.00 -15.35
N ALA A 107 1.37 -1.47 -16.54
CA ALA A 107 2.00 -1.08 -17.80
C ALA A 107 1.04 -0.16 -18.60
N PRO A 108 1.52 0.96 -19.16
CA PRO A 108 2.92 1.32 -19.35
C PRO A 108 3.59 2.00 -18.14
N PHE A 109 2.87 2.26 -17.04
CA PHE A 109 3.33 3.09 -15.92
C PHE A 109 4.73 2.70 -15.38
N ILE A 110 4.92 1.44 -14.97
CA ILE A 110 6.20 0.98 -14.41
C ILE A 110 7.30 0.85 -15.48
N SER A 111 6.94 0.86 -16.77
CA SER A 111 7.89 0.80 -17.88
C SER A 111 8.36 2.19 -18.33
N ASP A 112 7.73 3.25 -17.80
CA ASP A 112 8.06 4.64 -18.10
C ASP A 112 8.82 5.27 -16.92
N ALA A 113 10.11 5.56 -17.12
CA ALA A 113 10.96 6.16 -16.11
C ALA A 113 10.45 7.55 -15.66
N GLU A 114 9.86 8.35 -16.56
CA GLU A 114 9.32 9.66 -16.19
C GLU A 114 8.09 9.51 -15.28
N CYS A 115 7.25 8.50 -15.53
CA CYS A 115 6.11 8.21 -14.65
C CYS A 115 6.55 7.76 -13.26
N VAL A 116 7.57 6.90 -13.18
CA VAL A 116 8.16 6.44 -11.91
C VAL A 116 8.78 7.61 -11.15
N ASP A 117 9.59 8.44 -11.80
CA ASP A 117 10.25 9.60 -11.19
C ASP A 117 9.25 10.65 -10.71
N SER A 118 8.17 10.87 -11.47
CA SER A 118 7.07 11.74 -11.07
C SER A 118 6.39 11.23 -9.80
N LEU A 119 6.14 9.92 -9.70
CA LEU A 119 5.51 9.32 -8.53
C LEU A 119 6.40 9.43 -7.29
N CYS A 120 7.69 9.12 -7.43
CA CYS A 120 8.69 9.32 -6.39
C CYS A 120 8.70 10.78 -5.92
N SER A 121 8.63 11.73 -6.85
CA SER A 121 8.57 13.16 -6.54
C SER A 121 7.31 13.54 -5.78
N HIS A 122 6.15 12.97 -6.11
CA HIS A 122 4.92 13.19 -5.35
C HIS A 122 5.05 12.66 -3.91
N ILE A 123 5.65 11.47 -3.74
CA ILE A 123 5.83 10.84 -2.43
C ILE A 123 6.77 11.67 -1.55
N LEU A 124 7.93 12.05 -2.07
CA LEU A 124 8.95 12.76 -1.28
C LEU A 124 8.58 14.20 -0.95
N ASN A 125 7.77 14.86 -1.79
CA ASN A 125 7.39 16.27 -1.60
C ASN A 125 6.05 16.48 -0.89
N ASP A 126 5.31 15.42 -0.53
CA ASP A 126 4.04 15.59 0.19
C ASP A 126 4.25 16.14 1.61
N GLN A 127 3.35 17.02 2.05
CA GLN A 127 3.41 17.66 3.37
C GLN A 127 2.76 16.83 4.49
N ALA A 128 2.77 15.50 4.38
CA ALA A 128 2.18 14.57 5.33
C ALA A 128 0.68 14.82 5.55
N SER A 129 -0.07 15.00 4.46
CA SER A 129 -1.52 15.12 4.59
C SER A 129 -2.11 13.81 5.14
N THR A 130 -3.10 13.89 6.03
CA THR A 130 -3.73 12.69 6.61
C THR A 130 -4.35 11.78 5.55
N VAL A 131 -4.80 12.36 4.43
CA VAL A 131 -5.33 11.63 3.28
C VAL A 131 -4.21 10.89 2.53
N PHE A 132 -3.04 11.51 2.37
CA PHE A 132 -1.87 10.87 1.76
C PHE A 132 -1.45 9.62 2.53
N VAL A 133 -1.25 9.74 3.85
CA VAL A 133 -0.87 8.60 4.71
C VAL A 133 -1.88 7.46 4.62
N ARG A 134 -3.18 7.78 4.65
CA ARG A 134 -4.25 6.78 4.48
C ARG A 134 -4.30 6.12 3.11
N THR A 135 -3.63 6.70 2.12
CA THR A 135 -3.57 6.17 0.76
C THR A 135 -2.42 5.19 0.56
N ILE A 136 -1.31 5.35 1.30
CA ILE A 136 -0.10 4.54 1.12
C ILE A 136 -0.35 3.02 1.13
N PRO A 137 -1.18 2.44 2.03
CA PRO A 137 -1.46 1.00 2.00
C PRO A 137 -1.99 0.51 0.64
N PHE A 138 -2.81 1.32 -0.04
CA PHE A 138 -3.34 0.99 -1.37
C PHE A 138 -2.28 1.09 -2.45
N LEU A 139 -1.37 2.06 -2.36
CA LEU A 139 -0.21 2.13 -3.26
C LEU A 139 0.71 0.91 -3.08
N VAL A 140 1.02 0.53 -1.84
CA VAL A 140 1.81 -0.68 -1.55
C VAL A 140 1.10 -1.94 -2.07
N GLN A 141 -0.22 -2.03 -1.90
CA GLN A 141 -1.01 -3.12 -2.46
C GLN A 141 -0.98 -3.14 -3.99
N TRP A 142 -1.02 -1.99 -4.65
CA TRP A 142 -0.88 -1.90 -6.10
C TRP A 142 0.51 -2.36 -6.57
N LEU A 143 1.57 -1.95 -5.88
CA LEU A 143 2.96 -2.38 -6.16
C LEU A 143 3.16 -3.89 -5.95
N SER A 144 2.40 -4.52 -5.04
CA SER A 144 2.45 -5.97 -4.83
C SER A 144 1.99 -6.80 -6.03
N ARG A 145 1.27 -6.17 -6.99
CA ARG A 145 0.84 -6.79 -8.24
C ARG A 145 1.97 -6.91 -9.27
N VAL A 146 3.09 -6.21 -9.06
CA VAL A 146 4.23 -6.19 -9.99
C VAL A 146 4.87 -7.58 -10.04
N PRO A 147 4.95 -8.24 -11.21
CA PRO A 147 5.60 -9.54 -11.33
C PRO A 147 7.06 -9.48 -10.89
N GLY A 148 7.58 -10.58 -10.34
CA GLY A 148 8.98 -10.68 -9.88
C GLY A 148 10.01 -10.25 -10.92
N SER A 149 9.75 -10.49 -12.22
CA SER A 149 10.64 -10.07 -13.32
C SER A 149 10.78 -8.55 -13.48
N ASP A 150 9.77 -7.79 -13.04
CA ASP A 150 9.66 -6.35 -13.26
C ASP A 150 9.86 -5.55 -11.97
N ARG A 151 10.20 -6.22 -10.86
CA ARG A 151 10.36 -5.59 -9.53
C ARG A 151 11.43 -4.51 -9.49
N VAL A 152 12.47 -4.63 -10.30
CA VAL A 152 13.53 -3.60 -10.43
C VAL A 152 12.96 -2.24 -10.81
N ALA A 153 11.86 -2.20 -11.58
CA ALA A 153 11.24 -0.95 -12.01
C ALA A 153 10.53 -0.19 -10.89
N VAL A 154 10.20 -0.87 -9.78
CA VAL A 154 9.47 -0.25 -8.66
C VAL A 154 10.31 -0.02 -7.41
N ILE A 155 11.58 -0.46 -7.39
CA ILE A 155 12.53 -0.19 -6.30
C ILE A 155 12.56 1.31 -5.95
N PRO A 156 12.67 2.26 -6.91
CA PRO A 156 12.71 3.69 -6.56
C PRO A 156 11.47 4.18 -5.83
N ILE A 157 10.29 3.61 -6.15
CA ILE A 157 9.02 3.97 -5.51
C ILE A 157 9.01 3.46 -4.07
N GLU A 158 9.43 2.22 -3.85
CA GLU A 158 9.51 1.61 -2.52
C GLU A 158 10.54 2.33 -1.62
N GLU A 159 11.69 2.73 -2.17
CA GLU A 159 12.68 3.57 -1.47
C GLU A 159 12.13 4.94 -1.09
N ALA A 160 11.38 5.59 -2.01
CA ALA A 160 10.71 6.85 -1.75
C ALA A 160 9.66 6.72 -0.62
N LEU A 161 8.92 5.61 -0.61
CA LEU A 161 7.94 5.30 0.44
C LEU A 161 8.60 5.07 1.80
N VAL A 162 9.67 4.26 1.86
CA VAL A 162 10.43 4.05 3.10
C VAL A 162 10.96 5.38 3.64
N THR A 163 11.53 6.21 2.78
CA THR A 163 12.04 7.53 3.16
C THR A 163 10.92 8.42 3.69
N HIS A 164 9.80 8.51 2.97
CA HIS A 164 8.66 9.33 3.39
C HIS A 164 8.09 8.86 4.72
N LEU A 165 7.76 7.57 4.84
CA LEU A 165 7.14 7.00 6.04
C LEU A 165 8.06 7.15 7.24
N SER A 166 9.37 6.89 7.08
CA SER A 166 10.34 7.02 8.16
C SER A 166 10.40 8.44 8.71
N LEU A 167 10.35 9.46 7.84
CA LEU A 167 10.49 10.87 8.21
C LEU A 167 9.17 11.56 8.61
N ARG A 168 8.03 11.09 8.11
CA ARG A 168 6.75 11.82 8.15
C ARG A 168 5.62 11.08 8.85
N ASP A 169 5.63 9.76 8.87
CA ASP A 169 4.59 8.96 9.53
C ASP A 169 5.12 8.32 10.82
N MET A 170 4.76 8.92 11.95
CA MET A 170 5.18 8.45 13.27
C MET A 170 4.27 7.38 13.87
N THR A 171 3.24 6.92 13.15
CA THR A 171 2.29 5.92 13.67
C THR A 171 2.86 4.49 13.64
N ASN A 172 2.31 3.58 14.46
CA ASN A 172 2.71 2.17 14.43
C ASN A 172 2.40 1.51 13.07
N GLY A 173 1.30 1.90 12.42
CA GLY A 173 1.00 1.43 11.05
C GLY A 173 2.06 1.87 10.03
N GLY A 174 2.57 3.11 10.15
CA GLY A 174 3.69 3.57 9.35
C GLY A 174 4.98 2.79 9.61
N LEU A 175 5.24 2.39 10.87
CA LEU A 175 6.38 1.54 11.23
C LEU A 175 6.28 0.15 10.57
N GLU A 176 5.12 -0.49 10.67
CA GLU A 176 4.85 -1.80 10.05
C GLU A 176 5.06 -1.76 8.54
N LEU A 177 4.55 -0.72 7.86
CA LEU A 177 4.74 -0.53 6.42
C LEU A 177 6.22 -0.34 6.04
N VAL A 178 6.98 0.44 6.83
CA VAL A 178 8.43 0.59 6.62
C VAL A 178 9.13 -0.77 6.72
N GLY A 179 8.78 -1.59 7.72
CA GLY A 179 9.34 -2.93 7.89
C GLY A 179 9.02 -3.83 6.69
N GLN A 180 7.75 -3.86 6.27
CA GLN A 180 7.31 -4.64 5.11
C GLN A 180 8.05 -4.26 3.82
N LEU A 181 8.18 -2.95 3.56
CA LEU A 181 8.90 -2.45 2.39
C LEU A 181 10.39 -2.78 2.46
N ALA A 182 11.01 -2.63 3.63
CA ALA A 182 12.42 -2.94 3.84
C ALA A 182 12.74 -4.42 3.60
N VAL A 183 11.93 -5.33 4.14
CA VAL A 183 12.07 -6.78 3.88
C VAL A 183 11.95 -7.06 2.38
N GLY A 184 10.98 -6.43 1.71
CA GLY A 184 10.84 -6.51 0.26
C GLY A 184 12.12 -6.09 -0.46
N LEU A 185 12.60 -4.87 -0.21
CA LEU A 185 13.81 -4.30 -0.81
C LEU A 185 15.05 -5.18 -0.59
N VAL A 186 15.28 -5.64 0.65
CA VAL A 186 16.40 -6.51 1.00
C VAL A 186 16.31 -7.86 0.27
N SER A 187 15.11 -8.45 0.14
CA SER A 187 14.92 -9.74 -0.54
C SER A 187 15.25 -9.72 -2.03
N PHE A 188 15.12 -8.57 -2.71
CA PHE A 188 15.48 -8.44 -4.13
C PHE A 188 16.97 -8.18 -4.37
N GLY A 189 17.70 -7.75 -3.33
CA GLY A 189 19.10 -7.35 -3.42
C GLY A 189 19.23 -5.88 -3.85
N LEU A 190 19.76 -5.06 -2.96
CA LEU A 190 20.03 -3.64 -3.21
C LEU A 190 21.49 -3.40 -3.61
N GLN A 191 21.71 -2.32 -4.36
CA GLN A 191 23.05 -1.77 -4.52
C GLN A 191 23.54 -1.15 -3.20
N GLU A 192 24.85 -0.93 -3.08
CA GLU A 192 25.48 -0.44 -1.86
C GLU A 192 24.90 0.91 -1.40
N ASP A 193 24.73 1.88 -2.30
CA ASP A 193 24.20 3.21 -1.97
C ASP A 193 22.71 3.19 -1.62
N GLN A 194 21.97 2.23 -2.19
CA GLN A 194 20.55 2.00 -1.88
C GLN A 194 20.40 1.38 -0.50
N PHE A 195 21.23 0.37 -0.20
CA PHE A 195 21.26 -0.30 1.09
C PHE A 195 21.66 0.66 2.20
N GLU A 196 22.67 1.50 1.98
CA GLU A 196 23.09 2.52 2.94
C GLU A 196 21.93 3.46 3.33
N LYS A 197 21.22 4.01 2.34
CA LYS A 197 20.05 4.87 2.58
C LYS A 197 18.91 4.13 3.27
N LEU A 198 18.71 2.84 2.95
CA LEU A 198 17.71 2.02 3.63
C LEU A 198 18.05 1.90 5.11
N VAL A 199 19.29 1.53 5.45
CA VAL A 199 19.74 1.40 6.84
C VAL A 199 19.65 2.73 7.59
N GLU A 200 20.02 3.86 6.98
CA GLU A 200 19.86 5.19 7.58
C GLU A 200 18.39 5.50 7.94
N ASN A 201 17.47 5.21 7.02
CA ASN A 201 16.04 5.40 7.25
C ASN A 201 15.51 4.47 8.36
N LEU A 202 15.94 3.21 8.37
CA LEU A 202 15.54 2.22 9.39
C LEU A 202 16.07 2.59 10.77
N ASP A 203 17.33 3.00 10.88
CA ASP A 203 17.92 3.44 12.14
C ASP A 203 17.22 4.69 12.68
N TYR A 204 17.02 5.70 11.83
CA TYR A 204 16.22 6.87 12.20
C TYR A 204 14.83 6.46 12.69
N ARG A 205 14.14 5.61 11.93
CA ARG A 205 12.79 5.17 12.25
C ARG A 205 12.72 4.42 13.57
N TRP A 206 13.67 3.52 13.81
CA TRP A 206 13.79 2.81 15.08
C TRP A 206 14.05 3.76 16.25
N SER A 207 14.95 4.73 16.08
CA SER A 207 15.33 5.68 17.15
C SER A 207 14.14 6.45 17.75
N VAL A 208 13.11 6.72 16.93
CA VAL A 208 11.89 7.44 17.33
C VAL A 208 10.74 6.52 17.75
N SER A 209 10.80 5.22 17.43
CA SER A 209 9.73 4.25 17.67
C SER A 209 10.10 3.11 18.63
N LYS A 210 11.34 3.07 19.14
CA LYS A 210 11.81 2.01 20.03
C LYS A 210 10.96 1.90 21.30
N ALA A 211 10.34 0.74 21.48
CA ALA A 211 9.51 0.40 22.62
C ALA A 211 9.44 -1.13 22.78
N SER A 212 8.96 -1.58 23.94
CA SER A 212 8.79 -3.02 24.18
C SER A 212 7.82 -3.70 23.20
N GLU A 213 6.82 -2.96 22.72
CA GLU A 213 5.81 -3.46 21.78
C GLU A 213 6.30 -3.51 20.33
N THR A 214 7.34 -2.75 19.97
CA THR A 214 7.88 -2.67 18.61
C THR A 214 9.09 -3.56 18.39
N VAL A 215 9.50 -4.37 19.37
CA VAL A 215 10.64 -5.28 19.24
C VAL A 215 10.48 -6.29 18.11
N GLY A 216 9.25 -6.78 17.88
CA GLY A 216 8.97 -7.70 16.77
C GLY A 216 9.43 -7.12 15.42
N TRP A 217 9.17 -5.84 15.19
CA TRP A 217 9.62 -5.15 13.97
C TRP A 217 11.15 -5.18 13.83
N ALA A 218 11.89 -4.99 14.92
CA ALA A 218 13.35 -5.00 14.86
C ALA A 218 13.90 -6.42 14.66
N THR A 219 13.31 -7.44 15.28
CA THR A 219 13.72 -8.83 15.08
C THR A 219 13.43 -9.31 13.66
N ASP A 220 12.27 -8.94 13.09
CA ASP A 220 11.91 -9.30 11.71
C ASP A 220 12.92 -8.71 10.69
N LEU A 221 13.44 -7.50 10.95
CA LEU A 221 14.47 -6.89 10.11
C LEU A 221 15.83 -7.58 10.23
N ILE A 222 16.23 -7.97 11.44
CA ILE A 222 17.47 -8.72 11.68
C ILE A 222 17.41 -10.06 10.94
N GLU A 223 16.29 -10.79 11.07
CA GLU A 223 16.08 -12.05 10.36
C GLU A 223 16.15 -11.84 8.84
N ALA A 224 15.47 -10.81 8.31
CA ALA A 224 15.51 -10.53 6.88
C ALA A 224 16.93 -10.19 6.38
N MET A 225 17.71 -9.41 7.12
CA MET A 225 19.09 -9.09 6.74
C MET A 225 20.03 -10.30 6.86
N THR A 226 19.69 -11.27 7.71
CA THR A 226 20.42 -12.54 7.84
C THR A 226 20.06 -13.51 6.70
N ASP A 227 18.79 -13.59 6.32
CA ASP A 227 18.27 -14.54 5.33
C ASP A 227 18.62 -14.16 3.87
N TYR A 228 18.85 -12.87 3.61
CA TYR A 228 19.08 -12.36 2.26
C TYR A 228 20.48 -11.73 2.10
N PRO A 229 21.10 -11.84 0.90
CA PRO A 229 22.43 -11.31 0.65
C PRO A 229 22.41 -9.77 0.67
N CYS A 230 23.06 -9.19 1.69
CA CYS A 230 23.28 -7.76 1.81
C CYS A 230 24.65 -7.36 1.23
N PRO A 231 24.78 -6.18 0.59
CA PRO A 231 26.01 -5.80 -0.12
C PRO A 231 27.21 -5.52 0.79
N TYR A 232 26.98 -5.11 2.05
CA TYR A 232 28.04 -4.71 2.97
C TYR A 232 27.85 -5.29 4.39
N GLU A 233 28.48 -6.43 4.63
CA GLU A 233 28.37 -7.21 5.88
C GLU A 233 28.67 -6.39 7.15
N ALA A 234 29.67 -5.51 7.12
CA ALA A 234 30.03 -4.73 8.30
C ALA A 234 28.96 -3.70 8.71
N GLN A 235 28.18 -3.18 7.75
CA GLN A 235 27.06 -2.27 8.04
C GLN A 235 25.88 -3.03 8.61
N VAL A 236 25.60 -4.23 8.09
CA VAL A 236 24.60 -5.16 8.66
C VAL A 236 24.94 -5.47 10.12
N ILE A 237 26.16 -5.93 10.39
CA ILE A 237 26.65 -6.23 11.75
C ILE A 237 26.50 -5.03 12.69
N THR A 238 26.83 -3.83 12.20
CA THR A 238 26.73 -2.60 13.00
C THR A 238 25.27 -2.32 13.34
N PHE A 239 24.40 -2.31 12.33
CA PHE A 239 22.95 -2.08 12.48
C PHE A 239 22.30 -3.09 13.43
N GLU A 240 22.53 -4.39 13.22
CA GLU A 240 22.00 -5.46 14.08
C GLU A 240 22.51 -5.32 15.52
N SER A 241 23.81 -5.05 15.70
CA SER A 241 24.38 -4.88 17.04
C SER A 241 23.78 -3.68 17.78
N ASP A 242 23.47 -2.60 17.06
CA ASP A 242 22.87 -1.40 17.63
C ASP A 242 21.39 -1.60 17.96
N LEU A 243 20.66 -2.37 17.13
CA LEU A 243 19.31 -2.82 17.46
C LEU A 243 19.31 -3.61 18.76
N PHE A 244 20.14 -4.65 18.91
CA PHE A 244 20.21 -5.43 20.15
C PHE A 244 20.58 -4.57 21.37
N ARG A 245 21.59 -3.69 21.25
CA ARG A 245 21.97 -2.79 22.35
C ARG A 245 20.82 -1.90 22.77
N SER A 246 20.08 -1.35 21.81
CA SER A 246 18.98 -0.42 22.09
C SER A 246 17.80 -1.09 22.80
N MET A 247 17.60 -2.41 22.63
CA MET A 247 16.54 -3.16 23.30
C MET A 247 16.76 -3.25 24.82
N ASN A 248 18.01 -3.08 25.30
CA ASN A 248 18.35 -3.14 26.72
C ASN A 248 17.55 -2.17 27.59
N ASP A 249 17.22 -0.99 27.05
CA ASP A 249 16.47 0.06 27.76
C ASP A 249 15.11 -0.44 28.31
N PHE A 250 14.50 -1.41 27.64
CA PHE A 250 13.18 -1.93 27.97
C PHE A 250 13.12 -3.47 27.98
N PHE A 251 14.27 -4.15 27.88
CA PHE A 251 14.35 -5.61 27.81
C PHE A 251 13.58 -6.28 28.95
N HIS A 252 13.71 -5.76 30.18
CA HIS A 252 13.00 -6.28 31.35
C HIS A 252 11.47 -6.30 31.22
N ARG A 253 10.89 -5.41 30.42
CA ARG A 253 9.44 -5.26 30.17
C ARG A 253 8.91 -6.19 29.07
N LEU A 254 9.79 -6.85 28.32
CA LEU A 254 9.40 -7.75 27.25
C LEU A 254 8.72 -9.00 27.80
N GLU A 255 7.76 -9.52 27.04
CA GLU A 255 7.13 -10.80 27.34
C GLU A 255 8.14 -11.95 27.27
N LYS A 256 7.92 -13.02 28.04
CA LYS A 256 8.85 -14.17 28.11
C LYS A 256 9.08 -14.86 26.77
N SER A 257 8.09 -14.86 25.88
CA SER A 257 8.24 -15.38 24.50
C SER A 257 9.17 -14.50 23.68
N VAL A 258 8.92 -13.18 23.68
CA VAL A 258 9.72 -12.19 22.94
C VAL A 258 11.16 -12.17 23.43
N LYS A 259 11.39 -12.18 24.75
CA LYS A 259 12.76 -12.28 25.32
C LYS A 259 13.52 -13.49 24.81
N ARG A 260 12.90 -14.67 24.85
CA ARG A 260 13.53 -15.91 24.37
C ARG A 260 13.89 -15.83 22.91
N HIS A 261 13.01 -15.24 22.09
CA HIS A 261 13.28 -15.04 20.68
C HIS A 261 14.47 -14.09 20.45
N VAL A 262 14.48 -12.92 21.10
CA VAL A 262 15.59 -11.95 21.03
C VAL A 262 16.91 -12.58 21.48
N VAL A 263 16.92 -13.35 22.57
CA VAL A 263 18.12 -14.04 23.06
C VAL A 263 18.60 -15.09 22.06
N SER A 264 17.70 -15.92 21.54
CA SER A 264 18.03 -16.94 20.55
C SER A 264 18.67 -16.32 19.30
N LEU A 265 18.07 -15.23 18.79
CA LEU A 265 18.54 -14.54 17.59
C LEU A 265 19.91 -13.87 17.85
N ALA A 266 20.09 -13.25 19.02
CA ALA A 266 21.37 -12.67 19.40
C ALA A 266 22.47 -13.75 19.56
N GLU A 267 22.15 -14.92 20.11
CA GLU A 267 23.10 -16.02 20.24
C GLU A 267 23.52 -16.59 18.88
N GLU A 268 22.57 -16.75 17.96
CA GLU A 268 22.82 -17.21 16.59
C GLU A 268 23.78 -16.28 15.83
N LEU A 269 23.61 -14.97 16.00
CA LEU A 269 24.43 -13.94 15.37
C LEU A 269 25.70 -13.58 16.16
N GLY A 270 25.96 -14.22 17.31
CA GLY A 270 27.14 -13.95 18.13
C GLY A 270 27.08 -12.65 18.94
N PHE A 271 25.90 -12.05 19.08
CA PHE A 271 25.62 -10.82 19.85
C PHE A 271 25.04 -11.07 21.25
N GLY A 272 25.00 -12.31 21.74
CA GLY A 272 24.42 -12.65 23.05
C GLY A 272 25.00 -11.84 24.23
N GLU A 273 26.26 -11.41 24.15
CA GLU A 273 26.90 -10.57 25.18
C GLU A 273 26.33 -9.14 25.25
N LEU A 274 25.62 -8.69 24.22
CA LEU A 274 25.00 -7.35 24.17
C LEU A 274 23.70 -7.28 24.98
N LEU A 275 23.09 -8.41 25.31
CA LEU A 275 21.84 -8.47 26.05
C LEU A 275 22.07 -8.50 27.57
N PRO A 276 21.09 -8.07 28.39
CA PRO A 276 21.22 -8.11 29.83
C PRO A 276 21.21 -9.57 30.27
N ARG A 277 22.18 -9.97 31.09
CA ARG A 277 22.12 -11.27 31.76
C ARG A 277 20.89 -11.28 32.65
N GLU A 278 19.91 -12.13 32.35
CA GLU A 278 18.84 -12.39 33.32
C GLU A 278 19.53 -12.90 34.59
N GLN A 279 19.48 -12.09 35.65
CA GLN A 279 19.85 -12.59 36.97
C GLN A 279 18.90 -13.75 37.23
N ALA A 280 19.46 -14.95 37.33
CA ALA A 280 18.73 -16.11 37.79
C ALA A 280 18.20 -15.79 39.19
N THR A 281 16.99 -15.26 39.26
CA THR A 281 16.16 -15.44 40.44
C THR A 281 15.74 -16.90 40.37
N GLU A 282 16.66 -17.79 40.77
CA GLU A 282 16.30 -19.08 41.33
C GLU A 282 15.36 -18.74 42.49
N GLU A 283 14.05 -18.76 42.20
CA GLU A 283 13.07 -19.12 43.21
C GLU A 283 13.53 -20.48 43.72
N ALA A 284 14.21 -20.46 44.85
CA ALA A 284 14.44 -21.63 45.67
C ALA A 284 13.08 -22.30 45.85
N GLU A 285 12.89 -23.44 45.18
CA GLU A 285 11.84 -24.38 45.52
C GLU A 285 11.95 -24.63 47.03
N PRO A 286 10.89 -24.40 47.83
CA PRO A 286 10.90 -24.87 49.20
C PRO A 286 10.86 -26.40 49.14
N GLN A 287 11.98 -27.03 49.48
CA GLN A 287 11.98 -28.42 49.89
C GLN A 287 11.24 -28.53 51.21
N ASP A 288 10.03 -29.09 51.17
CA ASP A 288 9.38 -29.77 52.29
C ASP A 288 9.26 -31.27 51.96
#